data_AF-A0A0D7AMM5-F1
#
_entry.id   AF-A0A0D7AMM5-F1
#
_cell.length_a   1.000
_cell.length_b   1.000
_cell.length_c   1.000
_cell.angle_alpha   90.00
_cell.angle_beta   90.00
_cell.angle_gamma   90.00
#
_symmetry.space_group_name_H-M   'P 1'
#
loop_
_entity.id
_entity.type
_entity.pdbx_description
1 polymer ?
#
loop_
_entity_poly.entity_id
_entity_poly.type
_entity_poly.pdbx_seq_one_letter_code
_entity_poly.pdbx_strand_id
1 'polypeptide(L)'
;IMSDSLPGAKWGHVDGCPVGTVFQSRKECHERGVHRGLVQGIWYWAPGGGIGAAFSVVMSGGYEDDDDQGDIIIYTGEGGPSRTRFSRGI
;
A
#
# COMPACT_ATOMS: atom_id res chain seq x y z
N ILE A 1 -17.56 17.31 -4.72
CA ILE A 1 -17.36 16.17 -5.65
C ILE A 1 -15.88 16.15 -5.99
N MET A 2 -15.08 15.36 -5.26
CA MET A 2 -13.68 15.19 -5.58
C MET A 2 -13.63 14.48 -6.94
N SER A 3 -12.96 15.07 -7.93
CA SER A 3 -12.86 14.51 -9.28
C SER A 3 -12.36 13.06 -9.21
N ASP A 4 -13.09 12.14 -9.82
CA ASP A 4 -12.85 10.68 -9.80
C ASP A 4 -11.49 10.23 -10.40
N SER A 5 -10.67 11.17 -10.85
CA SER A 5 -9.35 10.93 -11.43
C SER A 5 -8.35 11.90 -10.81
N LEU A 6 -7.64 11.44 -9.79
CA LEU A 6 -6.39 12.09 -9.39
C LEU A 6 -5.34 11.79 -10.47
N PRO A 7 -4.38 12.68 -10.76
CA PRO A 7 -3.34 12.43 -11.74
C PRO A 7 -2.56 11.17 -11.36
N GLY A 8 -2.84 10.08 -12.07
CA GLY A 8 -2.27 8.78 -11.76
C GLY A 8 -2.82 8.08 -10.51
N ALA A 9 -4.02 8.43 -10.07
CA ALA A 9 -4.85 7.88 -8.99
C ALA A 9 -6.23 7.42 -9.49
N LYS A 10 -6.57 6.12 -9.53
CA LYS A 10 -7.97 5.67 -9.70
C LYS A 10 -8.44 5.04 -8.41
N TRP A 11 -9.59 5.46 -7.91
CA TRP A 11 -10.25 4.80 -6.77
C TRP A 11 -10.91 3.49 -7.20
N GLY A 12 -10.78 2.46 -6.37
CA GLY A 12 -11.45 1.18 -6.58
C GLY A 12 -10.87 0.36 -7.75
N HIS A 13 -11.76 -0.28 -8.49
CA HIS A 13 -11.38 -1.25 -9.52
C HIS A 13 -10.62 -0.62 -10.69
N VAL A 14 -9.53 -1.29 -11.11
CA VAL A 14 -8.74 -0.91 -12.29
C VAL A 14 -9.22 -1.71 -13.50
N ASP A 15 -9.56 -0.99 -14.58
CA ASP A 15 -10.13 -1.62 -15.77
C ASP A 15 -9.15 -2.62 -16.41
N GLY A 16 -9.66 -3.77 -16.83
CA GLY A 16 -8.85 -4.85 -17.40
C GLY A 16 -8.06 -5.67 -16.37
N CYS A 17 -8.28 -5.45 -15.07
CA CYS A 17 -7.63 -6.21 -13.99
C CYS A 17 -8.69 -6.82 -13.05
N PRO A 18 -9.50 -7.82 -13.47
CA PRO A 18 -10.48 -8.48 -12.62
C PRO A 18 -9.86 -9.05 -11.33
N VAL A 19 -10.67 -9.23 -10.30
CA VAL A 19 -10.25 -9.93 -9.07
C VAL A 19 -9.69 -11.30 -9.43
N GLY A 20 -8.55 -11.66 -8.85
CA GLY A 20 -7.80 -12.88 -9.18
C GLY A 20 -6.79 -12.73 -10.32
N THR A 21 -6.63 -11.54 -10.91
CA THR A 21 -5.54 -11.29 -11.88
C THR A 21 -4.18 -11.52 -11.22
N VAL A 22 -3.35 -12.35 -11.85
CA VAL A 22 -1.98 -12.64 -11.41
C VAL A 22 -1.01 -11.74 -12.16
N PHE A 23 -0.11 -11.10 -11.41
CA PHE A 23 0.99 -10.29 -11.95
C PHE A 23 2.31 -10.96 -11.58
N GLN A 24 3.27 -10.97 -12.51
CA GLN A 24 4.57 -11.61 -12.33
C GLN A 24 5.53 -10.78 -11.47
N SER A 25 5.25 -9.48 -11.30
CA SER A 25 6.11 -8.58 -10.54
C SER A 25 5.39 -7.33 -10.01
N ARG A 26 6.00 -6.69 -9.00
CA ARG A 26 5.58 -5.35 -8.52
C ARG A 26 5.61 -4.29 -9.62
N LYS A 27 6.55 -4.40 -10.58
CA LYS A 27 6.64 -3.51 -11.74
C LYS A 27 5.41 -3.65 -12.63
N GLU A 28 4.96 -4.87 -12.88
CA GLU A 28 3.75 -5.10 -13.67
C GLU A 28 2.50 -4.53 -12.96
N CYS A 29 2.36 -4.72 -11.63
CA CYS A 29 1.29 -4.09 -10.87
C CYS A 29 1.30 -2.54 -10.98
N HIS A 30 2.48 -1.94 -11.01
CA HIS A 30 2.66 -0.50 -11.19
C HIS A 30 2.23 -0.04 -12.58
N GLU A 31 2.72 -0.71 -13.63
CA GLU A 31 2.40 -0.39 -15.03
C GLU A 31 0.91 -0.57 -15.33
N ARG A 32 0.27 -1.57 -14.71
CA ARG A 32 -1.17 -1.82 -14.80
C ARG A 32 -2.00 -0.87 -13.92
N GLY A 33 -1.37 -0.14 -13.00
CA GLY A 33 -2.01 0.85 -12.15
C GLY A 33 -2.75 0.31 -10.92
N VAL A 34 -2.71 -1.01 -10.68
CA VAL A 34 -3.33 -1.66 -9.50
C VAL A 34 -2.63 -1.25 -8.21
N HIS A 35 -1.30 -1.21 -8.23
CA HIS A 35 -0.51 -0.70 -7.13
C HIS A 35 0.73 0.00 -7.64
N ARG A 36 0.78 1.33 -7.45
CA ARG A 36 1.83 2.18 -8.05
C ARG A 36 3.08 2.33 -7.19
N GLY A 37 3.06 1.87 -5.94
CA GLY A 37 4.30 1.72 -5.19
C GLY A 37 5.17 0.62 -5.81
N LEU A 38 6.41 0.92 -6.17
CA LEU A 38 7.34 -0.13 -6.65
C LEU A 38 7.93 -0.93 -5.48
N VAL A 39 8.06 -0.29 -4.31
CA VAL A 39 8.66 -0.87 -3.11
C VAL A 39 7.68 -0.83 -1.94
N GLN A 40 7.12 0.35 -1.65
CA GLN A 40 6.27 0.55 -0.47
C GLN A 40 5.04 -0.37 -0.47
N GLY A 41 4.62 -0.82 0.71
CA GLY A 41 3.43 -1.67 0.85
C GLY A 41 2.13 -0.90 0.64
N ILE A 42 2.09 0.39 0.99
CA ILE A 42 0.91 1.25 0.90
C ILE A 42 1.13 2.29 -0.20
N TRP A 43 0.24 2.34 -1.18
CA TRP A 43 0.19 3.43 -2.14
C TRP A 43 -0.90 4.42 -1.74
N TYR A 44 -0.52 5.67 -1.49
CA TYR A 44 -1.43 6.74 -1.09
C TYR A 44 -1.14 8.05 -1.83
N TRP A 45 -2.11 8.96 -1.84
CA TRP A 45 -1.94 10.33 -2.36
C TRP A 45 -2.23 11.34 -1.27
N ALA A 46 -1.31 12.28 -1.06
CA ALA A 46 -1.41 13.36 -0.06
C ALA A 46 -0.98 14.70 -0.70
N PRO A 47 -1.91 15.46 -1.31
CA PRO A 47 -1.55 16.75 -1.89
C PRO A 47 -1.19 17.75 -0.78
N GLY A 48 -0.08 18.47 -0.95
CA GLY A 48 0.31 19.56 -0.05
C GLY A 48 0.67 19.16 1.39
N GLY A 49 1.00 17.89 1.64
CA GLY A 49 1.35 17.40 2.99
C GLY A 49 0.15 17.26 3.94
N GLY A 50 -1.08 17.29 3.42
CA GLY A 50 -2.29 17.03 4.20
C GLY A 50 -2.53 15.55 4.50
N ILE A 51 -3.68 15.26 5.13
CA ILE A 51 -4.14 13.87 5.35
C ILE A 51 -4.40 13.23 3.99
N GLY A 52 -3.53 12.29 3.63
CA GLY A 52 -3.69 11.49 2.42
C GLY A 52 -4.65 10.33 2.62
N ALA A 53 -5.02 9.69 1.51
CA ALA A 53 -5.81 8.47 1.52
C ALA A 53 -5.11 7.36 0.71
N ALA A 54 -5.16 6.15 1.22
CA ALA A 54 -4.55 4.98 0.59
C ALA A 54 -5.46 4.43 -0.51
N PHE A 55 -4.88 4.13 -1.67
CA PHE A 55 -5.57 3.59 -2.85
C PHE A 55 -5.42 2.08 -2.94
N SER A 56 -4.25 1.56 -2.54
CA SER A 56 -3.99 0.13 -2.52
C SER A 56 -2.90 -0.24 -1.54
N VAL A 57 -3.00 -1.46 -1.01
CA VAL A 57 -2.02 -2.09 -0.14
C VAL A 57 -1.54 -3.40 -0.74
N VAL A 58 -0.31 -3.81 -0.42
CA VAL A 58 0.26 -5.09 -0.81
C VAL A 58 0.64 -5.87 0.45
N MET A 59 0.08 -7.07 0.59
CA MET A 59 0.54 -8.07 1.54
C MET A 59 1.64 -8.89 0.88
N SER A 60 2.87 -8.78 1.41
CA SER A 60 4.03 -9.50 0.87
C SER A 60 4.72 -10.38 1.90
N GLY A 61 4.09 -10.61 3.07
CA GLY A 61 4.70 -11.36 4.18
C GLY A 61 5.94 -10.68 4.76
N GLY A 62 6.01 -9.34 4.67
CA GLY A 62 7.17 -8.56 5.11
C GLY A 62 7.14 -8.18 6.58
N TYR A 63 6.00 -8.37 7.26
CA TYR A 63 5.83 -8.14 8.68
C TYR A 63 5.35 -9.44 9.34
N GLU A 64 6.04 -9.82 10.42
CA GLU A 64 5.71 -11.04 11.18
C GLU A 64 4.34 -10.95 11.86
N ASP A 65 3.82 -9.72 12.02
CA ASP A 65 2.55 -9.41 12.69
C ASP A 65 1.34 -9.32 11.74
N ASP A 66 1.51 -9.55 10.43
CA ASP A 66 0.38 -9.58 9.49
C ASP A 66 -0.45 -10.87 9.69
N ASP A 67 -1.77 -10.73 9.85
CA ASP A 67 -2.72 -11.86 9.99
C ASP A 67 -3.73 -11.87 8.82
N ASP A 68 -3.80 -12.99 8.11
CA ASP A 68 -4.67 -13.21 6.95
C ASP A 68 -5.72 -14.27 7.28
N GLN A 69 -6.97 -13.82 7.43
CA GLN A 69 -8.13 -14.68 7.71
C GLN A 69 -9.03 -14.82 6.46
N GLY A 70 -8.50 -14.53 5.27
CA GLY A 70 -9.22 -14.54 3.99
C GLY A 70 -10.07 -13.28 3.81
N ASP A 71 -11.25 -13.24 4.44
CA ASP A 71 -12.18 -12.11 4.30
C ASP A 71 -11.75 -10.88 5.13
N ILE A 72 -10.90 -11.11 6.13
CA ILE A 72 -10.38 -10.10 7.04
C ILE A 72 -8.86 -10.19 7.04
N ILE A 73 -8.22 -9.04 6.92
CA ILE A 73 -6.78 -8.91 7.07
C ILE A 73 -6.46 -7.89 8.16
N ILE A 74 -5.48 -8.21 8.99
CA ILE A 74 -4.84 -7.25 9.91
C ILE A 74 -3.52 -6.86 9.27
N TYR A 75 -3.46 -5.62 8.77
CA TYR A 75 -2.34 -5.12 7.99
C TYR A 75 -1.47 -4.15 8.79
N THR A 76 -0.17 -4.41 8.84
CA THR A 76 0.78 -3.53 9.51
C THR A 76 1.09 -2.30 8.66
N GLY A 77 0.92 -1.10 9.24
CA GLY A 77 1.24 0.16 8.58
C GLY A 77 2.73 0.30 8.20
N GLU A 78 3.05 1.26 7.33
CA GLU A 78 4.44 1.54 6.99
C GLU A 78 5.17 2.27 8.14
N GLY A 79 6.35 1.77 8.52
CA GLY A 79 7.17 2.34 9.58
C GLY A 79 7.98 1.27 10.29
N GLY A 80 9.30 1.41 10.32
CA GLY A 80 10.16 0.49 11.06
C GLY A 80 10.07 0.71 12.57
N PRO A 81 10.44 -0.27 13.41
CA PRO A 81 10.65 -0.01 14.82
C PRO A 81 11.66 1.14 14.95
N SER A 82 11.30 2.16 15.72
CA SER A 82 12.20 3.27 15.99
C SER A 82 13.56 2.72 16.43
N ARG A 83 14.63 3.06 15.70
CA ARG A 83 16.01 2.85 16.16
C ARG A 83 16.39 3.83 17.28
N THR A 84 15.47 4.17 18.17
CA THR A 84 15.83 4.76 19.45
C THR A 84 16.55 3.67 20.23
N ARG A 85 17.88 3.63 20.11
CA ARG A 85 18.74 3.05 21.15
C ARG A 85 18.30 3.70 22.45
N PHE A 86 17.59 2.97 23.29
CA PHE A 86 17.65 3.25 24.71
C PHE A 86 19.12 2.99 25.10
N SER A 87 19.94 4.05 25.11
CA SER A 87 21.10 4.05 25.98
C SER A 87 20.55 3.82 27.38
N ARG A 88 20.67 2.58 27.88
CA ARG A 88 20.54 2.29 29.29
C ARG A 88 21.56 3.19 29.99
N GLY A 89 21.06 4.25 30.62
CA GLY A 89 21.82 4.98 31.62
C GLY A 89 22.11 4.02 32.76
N ILE A 90 23.38 3.65 32.90
CA ILE A 90 24.03 3.44 34.18
C ILE A 90 24.96 4.64 34.41
#